data_AF-A0A9D9MXJ3-F1
#
_entry.id   AF-A0A9D9MXJ3-F1
#
_cell.length_a   1.000
_cell.length_b   1.000
_cell.length_c   1.000
_cell.angle_alpha   90.00
_cell.angle_beta   90.00
_cell.angle_gamma   90.00
#
_symmetry.space_group_name_H-M   'P 1'
#
loop_
_entity.id
_entity.type
_entity.pdbx_description
1 polymer ?
#
loop_
_entity_poly.entity_id
_entity_poly.type
_entity_poly.pdbx_seq_one_letter_code
_entity_poly.pdbx_strand_id
1 'polypeptide(L)' 'MTAKPVAGSSPKGSRKPGRRPAEYIAAVRYHDGTRDLVRVRNADDMADARAMVLDELDGVRAVVIAARH' A
#
# COMPACT_ATOMS: atom_id res chain seq x y z
N MET A 1 2.49 -30.52 -5.37
CA MET A 1 3.14 -29.23 -5.05
C MET A 1 2.89 -28.30 -6.23
N THR A 2 1.87 -27.44 -6.19
CA THR A 2 1.55 -26.54 -7.33
C THR A 2 1.87 -25.11 -6.94
N ALA A 3 2.89 -24.54 -7.59
CA ALA A 3 3.27 -23.16 -7.43
C ALA A 3 2.22 -22.25 -8.08
N LYS A 4 1.85 -21.17 -7.38
CA LYS A 4 1.01 -20.09 -7.93
C LYS A 4 1.86 -19.22 -8.86
N PRO A 5 1.36 -18.82 -10.04
CA PRO A 5 2.11 -17.92 -10.91
C PRO A 5 2.08 -16.51 -10.31
N VAL A 6 3.24 -15.96 -9.97
CA VAL A 6 3.38 -14.54 -9.65
C VAL A 6 3.57 -13.79 -10.98
N ALA A 7 2.48 -13.22 -11.48
CA ALA A 7 2.52 -12.33 -12.63
C ALA A 7 3.38 -11.11 -12.27
N GLY A 8 4.55 -11.01 -12.90
CA GLY A 8 5.32 -9.77 -12.91
C GLY A 8 4.46 -8.66 -13.54
N SER A 9 4.26 -7.58 -12.80
CA SER A 9 3.78 -6.33 -13.38
C SER A 9 4.95 -5.39 -13.58
N SER A 10 5.02 -4.92 -14.82
CA SER A 10 6.10 -4.22 -15.50
C SER A 10 6.51 -2.87 -14.88
N PRO A 11 7.73 -2.38 -15.21
CA PRO A 11 8.25 -1.11 -14.73
C PRO A 11 7.67 0.08 -15.52
N LYS A 12 7.51 1.23 -14.84
CA LYS A 12 7.39 2.62 -15.35
C LYS A 12 6.12 3.35 -14.87
N GLY A 13 6.20 3.90 -13.66
CA GLY A 13 5.48 5.13 -13.30
C GLY A 13 6.39 6.33 -13.57
N SER A 14 6.15 7.03 -14.67
CA SER A 14 6.70 8.36 -14.91
C SER A 14 6.28 9.30 -13.77
N ARG A 15 7.22 9.69 -12.91
CA ARG A 15 6.98 10.71 -11.87
C ARG A 15 6.50 11.98 -12.55
N LYS A 16 5.20 12.29 -12.47
CA LYS A 16 4.62 13.54 -12.99
C LYS A 16 5.21 14.70 -12.16
N PRO A 17 6.02 15.60 -12.75
CA PRO A 17 6.56 16.73 -12.01
C PRO A 17 5.42 17.75 -11.86
N GLY A 18 4.82 17.83 -10.67
CA GLY A 18 3.81 18.85 -10.38
C GLY A 18 2.70 18.46 -9.40
N ARG A 19 2.54 17.18 -9.02
CA ARG A 19 1.64 16.82 -7.92
C ARG A 19 2.38 16.99 -6.60
N ARG A 20 1.82 17.77 -5.66
CA ARG A 20 2.22 17.68 -4.24
C ARG A 20 2.24 16.19 -3.87
N PRO A 21 3.25 15.71 -3.12
CA PRO A 21 3.30 14.32 -2.72
C PRO A 21 1.98 13.99 -2.03
N ALA A 22 1.22 13.05 -2.60
CA ALA A 22 -0.03 12.62 -2.01
C ALA A 22 0.34 11.91 -0.70
N GLU A 23 -0.19 12.41 0.42
CA GLU A 23 -0.08 11.71 1.68
C GLU A 23 -1.23 10.71 1.74
N TYR A 24 -0.93 9.44 1.99
CA TYR A 24 -1.95 8.42 2.21
C TYR A 24 -1.90 7.95 3.66
N ILE A 25 -3.05 7.56 4.18
CA ILE A 25 -3.16 6.89 5.47
C ILE A 25 -3.74 5.51 5.23
N ALA A 26 -3.10 4.50 5.80
CA ALA A 26 -3.57 3.14 5.84
C ALA A 26 -4.14 2.83 7.22
N ALA A 27 -5.41 2.45 7.28
CA ALA A 27 -5.99 1.83 8.45
C ALA A 27 -5.82 0.31 8.34
N VAL A 28 -5.02 -0.25 9.24
CA VAL A 28 -4.65 -1.67 9.26
C VAL A 28 -5.41 -2.34 10.39
N ARG A 29 -5.96 -3.52 10.09
CA ARG A 29 -6.47 -4.44 11.11
C ARG A 29 -5.68 -5.74 11.02
N TYR A 30 -5.10 -6.15 12.13
CA TYR A 30 -4.31 -7.36 12.23
C TYR A 30 -5.17 -8.57 12.64
N HIS A 31 -4.62 -9.77 12.49
CA HIS A 31 -5.28 -11.02 12.86
C HIS A 31 -5.51 -11.18 14.37
N ASP A 32 -4.63 -10.60 15.18
CA ASP A 32 -4.74 -10.53 16.64
C ASP A 32 -5.88 -9.60 17.13
N GLY A 33 -6.48 -8.84 16.21
CA GLY A 33 -7.55 -7.88 16.50
C GLY A 33 -7.05 -6.45 16.73
N THR A 34 -5.74 -6.24 16.79
CA THR A 34 -5.10 -4.93 16.92
C THR A 34 -5.36 -4.09 15.67
N ARG A 35 -5.35 -2.77 15.84
CA ARG A 35 -5.59 -1.80 14.77
C ARG A 35 -4.50 -0.75 14.80
N ASP A 36 -4.05 -0.33 13.64
CA ASP A 36 -3.02 0.70 13.52
C ASP A 36 -3.28 1.65 12.34
N LEU A 37 -2.72 2.85 12.43
CA LEU A 37 -2.81 3.89 11.41
C LEU A 37 -1.40 4.20 10.88
N VAL A 38 -1.11 3.72 9.69
CA VAL A 38 0.20 3.88 9.06
C VAL A 38 0.14 5.04 8.06
N ARG A 39 1.13 5.93 8.13
CA ARG A 39 1.28 7.01 7.16
C ARG A 39 2.12 6.51 6.00
N VAL A 40 1.53 6.50 4.80
CA VAL A 40 2.22 6.10 3.58
C VAL A 40 2.61 7.37 2.83
N ARG A 41 3.93 7.55 2.68
CA ARG A 41 4.54 8.65 1.92
C ARG A 41 5.14 8.10 0.65
N ASN A 42 5.30 8.96 -0.35
CA ASN A 42 5.92 8.63 -1.64
C ASN A 42 5.22 7.53 -2.44
N ALA A 43 3.96 7.21 -2.14
CA ALA A 43 3.18 6.34 -3.00
C ALA A 43 2.69 7.12 -4.22
N ASP A 44 2.80 6.51 -5.40
CA ASP A 44 2.36 7.14 -6.65
C ASP A 44 0.81 7.18 -6.75
N ASP A 45 0.15 6.15 -6.22
CA ASP A 45 -1.30 6.00 -6.19
C ASP A 45 -1.79 5.13 -5.00
N MET A 46 -3.11 4.92 -4.87
CA MET A 46 -3.69 4.13 -3.77
C MET A 46 -3.34 2.63 -3.83
N ALA A 47 -3.13 2.07 -5.02
CA ALA A 47 -2.76 0.67 -5.19
C ALA A 47 -1.29 0.45 -4.83
N ASP A 48 -0.42 1.38 -5.23
CA ASP A 48 0.97 1.43 -4.81
C ASP A 48 1.08 1.59 -3.28
N ALA A 49 0.33 2.55 -2.70
CA ALA A 49 0.26 2.73 -1.25
C ALA A 49 -0.18 1.46 -0.51
N ARG A 50 -1.15 0.71 -1.09
CA ARG A 50 -1.60 -0.57 -0.54
C ARG A 50 -0.52 -1.64 -0.63
N ALA A 51 0.21 -1.70 -1.74
CA ALA A 51 1.29 -2.66 -1.93
C ALA A 51 2.41 -2.43 -0.91
N MET A 52 2.83 -1.18 -0.72
CA MET A 52 3.86 -0.82 0.28
C MET A 52 3.47 -1.28 1.69
N VAL A 53 2.22 -1.05 2.11
CA VAL A 53 1.75 -1.44 3.45
C VAL A 53 1.71 -2.95 3.62
N LEU A 54 1.34 -3.70 2.58
CA LEU A 54 1.27 -5.16 2.64
C LEU A 54 2.64 -5.83 2.51
N ASP A 55 3.63 -5.15 1.93
CA ASP A 55 5.02 -5.61 1.87
C ASP A 55 5.72 -5.44 3.22
N GLU A 56 5.41 -4.35 3.94
CA GLU A 56 6.06 -4.02 5.21
C GLU A 56 5.39 -4.67 6.44
N LEU A 57 4.09 -4.96 6.37
CA LEU A 57 3.33 -5.48 7.52
C LEU A 57 2.93 -6.94 7.35
N ASP A 58 3.29 -7.75 8.34
CA ASP A 58 2.81 -9.12 8.49
C ASP A 58 1.50 -9.20 9.29
N GLY A 59 0.77 -10.29 9.10
CA GLY A 59 -0.42 -10.59 9.92
C GLY A 59 -1.59 -9.63 9.68
N VAL A 60 -1.61 -8.92 8.54
CA VAL A 60 -2.68 -8.02 8.14
C VAL A 60 -3.92 -8.81 7.73
N ARG A 61 -5.02 -8.60 8.45
CA ARG A 61 -6.34 -9.16 8.12
C ARG A 61 -7.09 -8.27 7.13
N ALA A 62 -6.98 -6.95 7.27
CA ALA A 62 -7.62 -5.99 6.38
C ALA A 62 -6.84 -4.67 6.36
N VAL A 63 -6.84 -4.01 5.19
CA VAL A 63 -6.24 -2.70 4.98
C VAL A 63 -7.21 -1.81 4.21
N VAL A 64 -7.37 -0.58 4.66
CA VAL A 64 -8.11 0.48 3.97
C VAL A 64 -7.15 1.66 3.75
N ILE A 65 -7.01 2.10 2.51
CA ILE A 65 -6.18 3.26 2.15
C ILE A 65 -7.09 4.47 1.90
N ALA A 66 -6.73 5.61 2.48
CA ALA A 66 -7.38 6.89 2.25
C ALA A 66 -6.34 7.93 1.83
N ALA A 67 -6.64 8.71 0.80
CA ALA A 67 -5.87 9.89 0.44
C ALA A 67 -6.13 11.00 1.45
N ARG A 68 -5.07 11.65 1.92
CA ARG A 68 -5.10 12.83 2.77
C ARG A 68 -4.84 14.05 1.89
N HIS A 69 -5.85 14.92 1.77
CA HIS A 69 -5.83 16.15 0.98
C HIS A 69 -5.77 17.38 1.88
#